data_AF-A0A2D6PD63-F1
#
_entry.id   AF-A0A2D6PD63-F1
#
_cell.length_a   1.000
_cell.length_b   1.000
_cell.length_c   1.000
_cell.angle_alpha   90.00
_cell.angle_beta   90.00
_cell.angle_gamma   90.00
#
_symmetry.space_group_name_H-M   'P 1'
#
loop_
_entity.id
_entity.type
_entity.pdbx_description
1 polymer ?
#
loop_
_entity_poly.entity_id
_entity_poly.type
_entity_poly.pdbx_seq_one_letter_code
_entity_poly.pdbx_strand_id
1 'polypeptide(L)'
;MIEEIKDFFLFEKQFGIRVLLYDLFTIHRAFRQDIYLRNILNFAKEKNLRFTFFFSAKNIDKRIELIDEILSGGHEIASHGFNHMLLGKLSYEKLKNEFELAQKKI
;
A
#
# COMPACT_ATOMS: atom_id res chain seq x y z
N MET A 1 -6.33 7.49 -5.70
CA MET A 1 -5.99 8.91 -5.51
C MET A 1 -7.20 9.75 -5.17
N ILE A 2 -8.14 10.11 -6.08
CA ILE A 2 -9.31 10.92 -5.67
C ILE A 2 -10.18 10.20 -4.62
N GLU A 3 -10.49 8.91 -4.81
CA GLU A 3 -11.23 8.09 -3.84
C GLU A 3 -10.46 7.92 -2.52
N GLU A 4 -9.19 7.51 -2.55
CA GLU A 4 -8.32 7.43 -1.34
C GLU A 4 -8.25 8.75 -0.57
N ILE A 5 -8.14 9.88 -1.26
CA ILE A 5 -8.09 11.19 -0.60
C ILE A 5 -9.43 11.49 0.07
N LYS A 6 -10.55 11.17 -0.59
CA LYS A 6 -11.88 11.30 0.03
C LYS A 6 -12.02 10.39 1.25
N ASP A 7 -11.63 9.13 1.16
CA ASP A 7 -11.66 8.17 2.27
C ASP A 7 -10.77 8.61 3.43
N PHE A 8 -9.56 9.11 3.13
CA PHE A 8 -8.64 9.69 4.11
C PHE A 8 -9.31 10.85 4.85
N PHE A 9 -9.85 11.85 4.15
CA PHE A 9 -10.52 12.97 4.81
C PHE A 9 -11.77 12.53 5.59
N LEU A 10 -12.52 11.56 5.09
CA LEU A 10 -13.71 11.03 5.76
C LEU A 10 -13.34 10.31 7.07
N PHE A 11 -12.22 9.58 7.08
CA PHE A 11 -11.70 8.85 8.24
C PHE A 11 -10.91 9.74 9.21
N GLU A 12 -10.24 10.80 8.74
CA GLU A 12 -9.45 11.67 9.62
C GLU A 12 -10.31 12.70 10.35
N LYS A 13 -11.46 13.08 9.77
CA LYS A 13 -12.36 14.09 10.37
C LYS A 13 -12.85 13.69 11.77
N GLN A 14 -12.93 12.39 12.09
CA GLN A 14 -13.31 11.90 13.43
C GLN A 14 -12.22 12.15 14.50
N PHE A 15 -10.96 12.39 14.11
CA PHE A 15 -9.85 12.63 15.05
C PHE A 15 -9.50 14.11 15.23
N GLY A 16 -10.15 15.00 14.47
CA GLY A 16 -10.02 16.45 14.57
C GLY A 16 -8.90 17.06 13.72
N ILE A 17 -9.00 18.37 13.49
CA ILE A 17 -8.16 19.11 12.51
C ILE A 17 -6.66 19.01 12.81
N ARG A 18 -6.26 18.86 14.08
CA ARG A 18 -4.86 18.77 14.49
C ARG A 18 -4.20 17.46 14.02
N VAL A 19 -4.92 16.35 14.09
CA VAL A 19 -4.44 15.03 13.65
C VAL A 19 -4.30 15.02 12.13
N LEU A 20 -5.33 15.50 11.42
CA LEU A 20 -5.31 15.66 9.97
C LEU A 20 -4.09 16.47 9.47
N LEU A 21 -3.76 17.59 10.12
CA LEU A 21 -2.60 18.41 9.76
C LEU A 21 -1.27 17.71 10.01
N TYR A 22 -1.16 16.96 11.12
CA TYR A 22 0.03 16.16 11.43
C TYR A 22 0.23 15.04 10.39
N ASP A 23 -0.84 14.34 10.02
CA ASP A 23 -0.77 13.26 9.04
C ASP A 23 -0.50 13.77 7.63
N LEU A 24 -1.08 14.90 7.22
CA LEU A 24 -0.73 15.54 5.94
C LEU A 24 0.76 15.91 5.87
N PHE A 25 1.32 16.45 6.94
CA PHE A 25 2.75 16.76 7.02
C PHE A 25 3.62 15.49 6.98
N THR A 26 3.17 14.42 7.64
CA THR A 26 3.87 13.14 7.68
C THR A 26 3.81 12.41 6.33
N ILE A 27 2.65 12.38 5.67
CA ILE A 27 2.43 11.79 4.35
C ILE A 27 3.29 12.52 3.30
N HIS A 28 3.40 13.85 3.37
CA HIS A 28 4.29 14.60 2.48
C HIS A 28 5.76 14.16 2.63
N ARG A 29 6.22 13.87 3.85
CA ARG A 29 7.56 13.29 4.10
C ARG A 29 7.66 11.81 3.71
N ALA A 30 6.55 11.09 3.66
CA ALA A 30 6.48 9.67 3.31
C ALA A 30 6.66 9.38 1.81
N PHE A 31 6.76 10.39 0.93
CA PHE A 31 7.07 10.20 -0.49
C PHE A 31 8.43 9.53 -0.80
N ARG A 32 9.22 9.17 0.23
CA ARG A 32 10.49 8.42 0.14
C ARG A 32 10.32 6.92 0.42
N GLN A 33 9.15 6.33 0.11
CA GLN A 33 8.81 4.94 0.46
C GLN A 33 9.87 3.92 -0.01
N ASP A 34 10.44 4.10 -1.20
CA ASP A 34 11.36 3.13 -1.80
C ASP A 34 12.67 3.00 -1.01
N ILE A 35 13.15 4.09 -0.40
CA ILE A 35 14.38 4.07 0.41
C ILE A 35 14.18 3.24 1.67
N TYR A 36 13.04 3.42 2.34
CA TYR A 36 12.74 2.66 3.55
C TYR A 36 12.51 1.18 3.23
N LEU A 37 11.87 0.87 2.10
CA LEU A 37 11.66 -0.52 1.71
C LEU A 37 13.00 -1.22 1.41
N ARG A 38 13.91 -0.57 0.69
CA ARG A 38 15.26 -1.12 0.45
C ARG A 38 16.06 -1.36 1.72
N ASN A 39 15.90 -0.51 2.74
CA ASN A 39 16.51 -0.76 4.05
C ASN A 39 15.96 -2.04 4.71
N ILE A 40 14.66 -2.30 4.58
CA ILE A 40 14.03 -3.54 5.08
C ILE A 40 14.55 -4.75 4.31
N LEU A 41 14.69 -4.66 2.99
CA LEU A 41 15.24 -5.74 2.16
C LEU A 41 16.70 -6.06 2.51
N ASN A 42 17.53 -5.04 2.71
CA ASN A 42 18.91 -5.22 3.16
C ASN A 42 18.98 -5.91 4.52
N PHE A 43 18.16 -5.46 5.48
CA PHE A 43 18.07 -6.10 6.79
C PHE A 43 17.60 -7.56 6.68
N ALA A 44 16.60 -7.84 5.83
CA ALA A 44 16.11 -9.20 5.60
C ALA A 44 17.22 -10.11 5.08
N LYS A 45 18.01 -9.61 4.11
CA LYS A 45 19.16 -10.32 3.54
C LYS A 45 20.25 -10.57 4.59
N GLU A 46 20.61 -9.57 5.38
CA GLU A 46 21.61 -9.69 6.45
C GLU A 46 21.21 -10.73 7.52
N LYS A 47 19.91 -10.84 7.80
CA LYS A 47 19.37 -11.76 8.81
C LYS A 47 18.86 -13.07 8.24
N ASN A 48 18.96 -13.28 6.92
CA ASN A 48 18.40 -14.43 6.20
C ASN A 48 16.90 -14.65 6.51
N LEU A 49 16.13 -13.57 6.49
CA LEU A 49 14.69 -13.55 6.74
C LEU A 49 13.92 -13.44 5.43
N ARG A 50 12.68 -13.94 5.44
CA ARG A 50 11.71 -13.76 4.35
C ARG A 50 10.46 -13.09 4.89
N PHE A 51 9.89 -12.20 4.07
CA PHE A 51 8.68 -11.45 4.39
C PHE A 51 7.65 -11.57 3.28
N THR A 52 6.40 -11.26 3.62
CA THR A 52 5.31 -11.06 2.67
C THR A 52 4.99 -9.57 2.63
N PHE A 53 5.09 -8.96 1.45
CA PHE A 53 4.84 -7.55 1.23
C PHE A 53 3.47 -7.35 0.60
N PHE A 54 2.60 -6.60 1.27
CA PHE A 54 1.25 -6.31 0.79
C PHE A 54 1.27 -5.03 -0.07
N PHE A 55 1.03 -5.18 -1.37
CA PHE A 55 1.00 -4.05 -2.32
C PHE A 55 -0.41 -3.75 -2.82
N SER A 56 -0.68 -2.46 -3.04
CA SER A 56 -1.83 -2.04 -3.82
C SER A 56 -1.59 -2.39 -5.30
N ALA A 57 -2.43 -3.25 -5.84
CA ALA A 57 -2.31 -3.75 -7.21
C ALA A 57 -2.34 -2.63 -8.27
N LYS A 58 -2.99 -1.50 -7.97
CA LYS A 58 -3.04 -0.34 -8.87
C LYS A 58 -1.67 0.29 -9.12
N ASN A 59 -0.76 0.22 -8.17
CA ASN A 59 0.52 0.92 -8.22
C ASN A 59 1.72 -0.01 -8.53
N ILE A 60 1.48 -1.29 -8.77
CA ILE A 60 2.56 -2.28 -8.99
C ILE A 60 3.41 -1.93 -10.22
N ASP A 61 2.77 -1.52 -11.34
CA ASP A 61 3.45 -1.16 -12.58
C ASP A 61 4.40 0.04 -12.43
N LYS A 62 4.12 0.92 -11.46
CA LYS A 62 4.95 2.11 -11.19
C LYS A 62 6.20 1.79 -10.37
N ARG A 63 6.30 0.57 -9.84
CA ARG A 63 7.36 0.13 -8.93
C ARG A 63 7.98 -1.20 -9.37
N ILE A 64 7.96 -1.51 -10.66
CA ILE A 64 8.39 -2.81 -11.20
C ILE A 64 9.80 -3.21 -10.71
N GLU A 65 10.75 -2.26 -10.69
CA GLU A 65 12.12 -2.51 -10.23
C GLU A 65 12.18 -2.95 -8.76
N LEU A 66 11.36 -2.35 -7.90
CA LEU A 66 11.31 -2.70 -6.48
C LEU A 66 10.61 -4.04 -6.26
N ILE A 67 9.61 -4.34 -7.07
CA ILE A 67 8.90 -5.63 -7.08
C ILE A 67 9.86 -6.76 -7.45
N ASP A 68 10.69 -6.56 -8.48
CA ASP A 68 11.72 -7.51 -8.87
C ASP A 68 12.79 -7.68 -7.77
N GLU A 69 13.19 -6.61 -7.10
CA GLU A 69 14.11 -6.65 -5.96
C GLU A 69 13.55 -7.49 -4.80
N ILE A 70 12.25 -7.34 -4.50
CA ILE A 70 11.54 -8.12 -3.47
C ILE A 70 11.52 -9.61 -3.84
N LEU A 71 11.08 -9.93 -5.06
CA LEU A 71 10.93 -11.32 -5.52
C LEU A 71 12.28 -12.03 -5.63
N SER A 72 13.30 -11.36 -6.17
CA SER A 72 14.66 -11.91 -6.26
C SER A 72 15.32 -12.14 -4.89
N GLY A 73 14.88 -11.40 -3.85
CA GLY A 73 15.23 -11.64 -2.46
C GLY A 73 14.55 -12.87 -1.83
N GLY A 74 13.68 -13.57 -2.56
CA GLY A 74 12.93 -14.74 -2.06
C GLY A 74 11.75 -14.37 -1.15
N HIS A 75 11.27 -13.13 -1.25
CA HIS A 75 10.10 -12.65 -0.53
C HIS A 75 8.81 -12.89 -1.33
N GLU A 76 7.68 -12.79 -0.66
CA GLU A 76 6.35 -12.92 -1.27
C GLU A 76 5.71 -11.55 -1.48
N ILE A 77 4.92 -11.42 -2.54
CA ILE A 77 4.06 -10.26 -2.77
C ILE A 77 2.62 -10.70 -2.67
N ALA A 78 1.87 -10.03 -1.82
CA ALA A 78 0.46 -10.29 -1.58
C ALA A 78 -0.40 -9.06 -1.89
N SER A 79 -1.68 -9.31 -2.13
CA SER A 79 -2.65 -8.26 -2.44
C SER A 79 -3.06 -7.47 -1.21
N HIS A 80 -2.95 -6.15 -1.32
CA HIS A 80 -3.59 -5.19 -0.41
C HIS A 80 -4.84 -4.55 -1.04
N GLY A 81 -5.47 -5.24 -2.00
CA GLY A 81 -6.58 -4.72 -2.80
C GLY A 81 -6.11 -3.80 -3.93
N PHE A 82 -7.06 -3.29 -4.73
CA PHE A 82 -6.74 -2.50 -5.92
C PHE A 82 -6.67 -1.00 -5.59
N ASN A 83 -7.73 -0.41 -5.04
CA ASN A 83 -7.82 1.04 -4.79
C ASN A 83 -7.58 1.48 -3.33
N HIS A 84 -7.19 0.58 -2.41
CA HIS A 84 -7.00 0.90 -0.99
C HIS A 84 -8.22 1.63 -0.36
N MET A 85 -9.42 1.11 -0.63
CA MET A 85 -10.68 1.66 -0.13
C MET A 85 -11.12 1.01 1.19
N LEU A 86 -11.96 1.71 1.96
CA LEU A 86 -12.57 1.16 3.17
C LEU A 86 -13.59 0.05 2.83
N LEU A 87 -13.14 -1.21 2.85
CA LEU A 87 -13.92 -2.38 2.41
C LEU A 87 -15.30 -2.50 3.10
N GLY A 88 -15.39 -2.17 4.39
CA GLY A 88 -16.64 -2.26 5.17
C GLY A 88 -17.75 -1.29 4.72
N LYS A 89 -17.47 -0.37 3.80
CA LYS A 89 -18.45 0.58 3.25
C LYS A 89 -18.85 0.27 1.81
N LEU A 90 -18.32 -0.79 1.22
CA LEU A 90 -18.59 -1.16 -0.17
C LEU A 90 -19.81 -2.09 -0.28
N SER A 91 -20.54 -1.98 -1.39
CA SER A 91 -21.49 -3.03 -1.78
C SER A 91 -20.74 -4.30 -2.17
N TYR A 92 -21.42 -5.44 -2.09
CA TYR A 92 -20.86 -6.74 -2.47
C TYR A 92 -20.22 -6.73 -3.87
N GLU A 93 -20.92 -6.19 -4.88
CA GLU A 93 -20.40 -6.11 -6.25
C GLU A 93 -19.11 -5.29 -6.37
N LYS A 94 -19.03 -4.16 -5.64
CA LYS A 94 -17.81 -3.34 -5.63
C LYS A 94 -16.65 -4.07 -4.96
N LEU A 95 -16.94 -4.76 -3.85
CA LEU A 95 -15.97 -5.55 -3.12
C LEU A 95 -15.43 -6.71 -3.98
N LYS A 96 -16.33 -7.43 -4.67
CA LYS A 96 -15.98 -8.50 -5.62
C LYS A 96 -15.07 -7.98 -6.73
N ASN A 97 -15.45 -6.87 -7.37
CA ASN A 97 -14.66 -6.27 -8.44
C ASN A 97 -13.27 -5.79 -7.96
N GLU A 98 -13.17 -5.19 -6.78
CA GLU A 98 -11.87 -4.81 -6.18
C GLU A 98 -10.94 -6.02 -6.01
N PHE A 99 -11.46 -7.15 -5.56
CA PHE A 99 -10.66 -8.37 -5.39
C PHE A 99 -10.27 -9.01 -6.72
N GLU A 100 -11.20 -9.10 -7.68
CA GLU A 100 -10.92 -9.66 -9.01
C GLU A 100 -9.86 -8.85 -9.76
N LEU A 101 -9.94 -7.52 -9.70
CA LEU A 101 -8.95 -6.63 -10.31
C LEU A 101 -7.58 -6.75 -9.65
N ALA A 102 -7.55 -6.88 -8.32
CA ALA A 102 -6.30 -7.05 -7.59
C ALA A 102 -5.66 -8.41 -7.89
N GLN A 103 -6.44 -9.49 -7.93
CA GLN A 103 -5.98 -10.84 -8.23
C GLN A 103 -5.42 -10.96 -9.65
N LYS A 104 -6.00 -10.24 -10.62
CA LYS A 104 -5.50 -10.27 -12.00
C LYS A 104 -4.11 -9.64 -12.15
N LYS A 105 -3.69 -8.82 -11.20
CA LYS A 105 -2.57 -7.89 -11.36
C LYS A 105 -1.39 -8.18 -10.43
N ILE A 106 -1.58 -9.04 -9.42
CA ILE A 106 -0.54 -9.58 -8.54
C ILE A 106 -0.32 -11.03 -8.92
#